data_AF-A0A1A0XDA5-F1
#
_entry.id   AF-A0A1A0XDA5-F1
#
_cell.length_a   1.000
_cell.length_b   1.000
_cell.length_c   1.000
_cell.angle_alpha   90.00
_cell.angle_beta   90.00
_cell.angle_gamma   90.00
#
_symmetry.space_group_name_H-M   'P 1'
#
loop_
_entity.id
_entity.type
_entity.pdbx_description
1 polymer ?
#
loop_
_entity_poly.entity_id
_entity_poly.type
_entity_poly.pdbx_seq_one_letter_code
_entity_poly.pdbx_strand_id
1 'polypeptide(L)'
;MRRNIARIRNDQRLTLRQLAERLNETDRPLSYTTLSQIENGARRVDVDDLMTLAVALDVSPGALLVSESDQTTSATGLPSVSSRELWLFLEGYWSPHGSGIDFVLRSRPGMFPRINRSVSSTARSLAIERRVLVDQDAGVLESNRIGNADYMLEEWENDGDD
;
A
#
# COMPACT_ATOMS: atom_id res chain seq x y z
N MET A 1 -0.31 12.33 6.40
CA MET A 1 0.80 12.05 7.33
C MET A 1 0.73 12.73 8.69
N ARG A 2 1.20 13.96 8.93
CA ARG A 2 1.27 14.51 10.32
C ARG A 2 -0.03 14.42 11.12
N ARG A 3 -1.17 14.69 10.47
CA ARG A 3 -2.51 14.56 11.08
C ARG A 3 -2.87 13.11 11.39
N ASN A 4 -2.45 12.16 10.55
CA ASN A 4 -2.72 10.74 10.71
C ASN A 4 -1.92 10.16 11.88
N ILE A 5 -0.66 10.59 12.05
CA ILE A 5 0.17 10.22 13.22
C ILE A 5 -0.55 10.64 14.51
N ALA A 6 -0.92 11.92 14.61
CA ALA A 6 -1.60 12.45 15.79
C ALA A 6 -2.94 11.74 16.04
N ARG A 7 -3.73 11.51 14.99
CA ARG A 7 -5.02 10.80 15.06
C ARG A 7 -4.84 9.38 15.58
N ILE A 8 -4.03 8.56 14.91
CA ILE A 8 -3.80 7.15 15.27
C ILE A 8 -3.24 7.05 16.69
N ARG A 9 -2.28 7.91 17.06
CA ARG A 9 -1.74 7.98 18.42
C ARG A 9 -2.85 8.26 19.46
N ASN A 10 -3.73 9.22 19.17
CA ASN A 10 -4.85 9.56 20.05
C ASN A 10 -5.91 8.46 20.11
N ASP A 11 -6.21 7.79 19.00
CA ASP A 11 -7.14 6.65 18.94
C ASP A 11 -6.63 5.48 19.80
N GLN A 12 -5.31 5.28 19.84
CA GLN A 12 -4.63 4.34 20.74
C GLN A 12 -4.43 4.87 22.17
N ARG A 13 -4.90 6.08 22.48
CA ARG A 13 -4.76 6.76 23.79
C ARG A 13 -3.31 6.92 24.26
N LEU A 14 -2.38 7.05 23.32
CA LEU A 14 -0.96 7.24 23.63
C LEU A 14 -0.63 8.72 23.76
N THR A 15 0.17 9.05 24.77
CA THR A 15 0.85 10.35 24.84
C THR A 15 2.04 10.38 23.89
N LEU A 16 2.52 11.58 23.54
CA LEU A 16 3.77 11.74 22.79
C LEU A 16 4.98 11.14 23.52
N ARG A 17 4.98 11.12 24.86
CA ARG A 17 6.05 10.49 25.66
C ARG A 17 6.04 8.97 25.51
N GLN A 18 4.86 8.36 25.60
CA GLN A 18 4.73 6.92 25.40
C GLN A 18 5.09 6.50 23.96
N LEU A 19 4.76 7.31 22.96
CA LEU A 19 5.23 7.05 21.60
C LEU A 19 6.75 7.15 21.48
N ALA A 20 7.38 8.16 22.12
CA ALA A 20 8.84 8.27 22.17
C ALA A 20 9.49 7.06 22.87
N GLU A 21 8.89 6.56 23.96
CA GLU A 21 9.33 5.35 24.65
C GLU A 21 9.30 4.13 23.73
N ARG A 22 8.21 3.91 23.00
CA ARG A 22 8.13 2.83 21.99
C ARG A 22 9.18 2.98 20.89
N LEU A 23 9.45 4.20 20.44
CA LEU A 23 10.47 4.45 19.42
C LEU A 23 11.89 4.20 19.94
N ASN A 24 12.14 4.28 21.25
CA ASN A 24 13.44 3.91 21.82
C ASN A 24 13.73 2.40 21.75
N GLU A 25 12.72 1.57 21.50
CA GLU A 25 12.87 0.12 21.28
C GLU A 25 13.23 -0.21 19.83
N THR A 26 13.20 0.79 18.93
CA THR A 26 13.59 0.64 17.52
C THR A 26 15.04 1.04 17.31
N ASP A 27 15.59 0.70 16.14
CA ASP A 27 16.92 1.12 15.71
C ASP A 27 17.02 2.63 15.41
N ARG A 28 15.89 3.36 15.39
CA ARG A 28 15.82 4.79 15.08
C ARG A 28 14.98 5.58 16.11
N PRO A 29 15.53 5.85 17.31
CA PRO A 29 14.81 6.56 18.36
C PRO A 29 14.45 8.00 17.96
N LEU A 30 13.21 8.41 18.24
CA LEU A 30 12.75 9.79 18.10
C LEU A 30 12.35 10.37 19.46
N SER A 31 12.94 11.51 19.80
CA SER A 31 12.62 12.21 21.04
C SER A 31 11.19 12.77 21.05
N TYR A 32 10.64 12.98 22.25
CA TYR A 32 9.37 13.71 22.44
C TYR A 32 9.34 15.04 21.67
N THR A 33 10.44 15.81 21.73
CA THR A 33 10.54 17.12 21.06
C THR A 33 10.45 16.95 19.54
N THR A 34 11.11 15.93 18.99
CA THR A 34 11.07 15.59 17.57
C THR A 34 9.64 15.22 17.15
N LEU A 35 8.96 14.37 17.91
CA LEU A 35 7.58 13.98 17.62
C LEU A 35 6.61 15.16 17.68
N SER A 36 6.76 16.03 18.68
CA SER A 36 5.98 17.27 18.78
C SER A 36 6.19 18.17 17.56
N GLN A 37 7.43 18.33 17.10
CA GLN A 37 7.72 19.09 15.88
C GLN A 37 7.11 18.44 14.63
N ILE A 38 7.12 17.11 14.53
CA ILE A 38 6.51 16.36 13.43
C ILE A 38 4.98 16.59 13.40
N GLU A 39 4.29 16.41 14.52
CA GLU A 39 2.82 16.58 14.58
C GLU A 39 2.40 18.02 14.26
N ASN A 40 3.19 19.00 14.72
CA ASN A 40 2.98 20.41 14.40
C ASN A 40 3.42 20.79 12.97
N GLY A 41 4.14 19.90 12.27
CA GLY A 41 4.71 20.12 10.94
C GLY A 41 5.87 21.12 10.91
N ALA A 42 6.51 21.36 12.04
CA ALA A 42 7.76 22.10 12.14
C ALA A 42 8.98 21.27 11.68
N ARG A 43 8.83 19.94 11.59
CA ARG A 43 9.86 19.03 11.08
C ARG A 43 9.27 18.12 10.00
N ARG A 44 10.01 17.93 8.90
CA ARG A 44 9.70 16.94 7.86
C ARG A 44 10.05 15.53 8.35
N VAL A 45 9.30 14.55 7.86
CA VAL A 45 9.48 13.11 8.14
C VAL A 45 10.07 12.50 6.88
N ASP A 46 11.21 11.81 7.01
CA ASP A 46 11.80 11.02 5.92
C ASP A 46 11.17 9.61 5.85
N VAL A 47 11.62 8.79 4.90
CA VAL A 47 11.06 7.45 4.70
C VAL A 47 11.36 6.53 5.89
N ASP A 48 12.55 6.63 6.47
CA ASP A 48 12.93 5.83 7.64
C ASP A 48 12.12 6.23 8.89
N ASP A 49 11.89 7.53 9.10
CA ASP A 49 11.01 8.04 10.16
C ASP A 49 9.60 7.50 9.96
N LEU A 50 9.09 7.51 8.71
CA LEU A 50 7.78 6.94 8.37
C LEU A 50 7.71 5.45 8.74
N MET A 51 8.71 4.66 8.37
CA MET A 51 8.75 3.23 8.67
C MET A 51 8.81 2.98 10.18
N THR A 52 9.66 3.70 10.89
CA THR A 52 9.84 3.55 12.34
C THR A 52 8.56 3.96 13.10
N LEU A 53 7.91 5.05 12.68
CA LEU A 53 6.63 5.48 13.23
C LEU A 53 5.52 4.46 12.97
N ALA A 54 5.50 3.85 11.78
CA ALA A 54 4.53 2.82 11.44
C ALA A 54 4.68 1.60 12.36
N VAL A 55 5.92 1.16 12.60
CA VAL A 55 6.24 0.07 13.53
C VAL A 55 5.84 0.42 14.97
N ALA A 56 6.22 1.60 15.48
CA ALA A 56 5.92 1.99 16.87
C ALA A 56 4.42 2.20 17.14
N LEU A 57 3.66 2.58 16.11
CA LEU A 57 2.20 2.71 16.16
C LEU A 57 1.47 1.42 15.76
N ASP A 58 2.19 0.36 15.41
CA ASP A 58 1.64 -0.93 14.96
C ASP A 58 0.61 -0.79 13.82
N VAL A 59 1.01 -0.06 12.77
CA VAL A 59 0.20 0.16 11.56
C VAL A 59 1.05 0.00 10.31
N SER A 60 0.42 -0.16 9.14
CA SER A 60 1.16 -0.09 7.87
C SER A 60 1.63 1.34 7.58
N PRO A 61 2.74 1.54 6.86
CA PRO A 61 3.15 2.87 6.42
C PRO A 61 2.07 3.59 5.60
N GLY A 62 1.28 2.84 4.82
CA GLY A 62 0.14 3.38 4.06
C GLY A 62 -0.92 4.04 4.94
N ALA A 63 -1.18 3.50 6.13
CA ALA A 63 -2.14 4.09 7.09
C ALA A 63 -1.69 5.48 7.58
N LEU A 64 -0.38 5.72 7.65
CA LEU A 64 0.16 7.05 7.96
C LEU A 64 0.08 8.00 6.76
N LEU A 65 0.06 7.49 5.53
CA LEU A 65 0.01 8.31 4.31
C LEU A 65 -1.41 8.71 3.91
N VAL A 66 -2.38 7.81 4.03
CA VAL A 66 -3.76 7.98 3.52
C VAL A 66 -4.72 8.45 4.62
N SER A 67 -5.67 9.32 4.28
CA SER A 67 -6.73 9.74 5.20
C SER A 67 -7.85 8.70 5.25
N GLU A 68 -8.49 8.50 6.41
CA GLU A 68 -9.59 7.51 6.55
C GLU A 68 -10.88 7.91 5.82
N SER A 69 -11.03 9.18 5.49
CA SER A 69 -12.21 9.67 4.76
C SER A 69 -11.98 9.58 3.26
N ASP A 70 -13.02 9.25 2.49
CA ASP A 70 -12.99 9.26 1.02
C ASP A 70 -12.93 10.69 0.42
N GLN A 71 -12.29 11.60 1.15
CA GLN A 71 -12.04 12.96 0.73
C GLN A 71 -10.92 12.96 -0.32
N THR A 72 -10.99 13.96 -1.19
CA THR A 72 -9.88 14.34 -2.05
C THR A 72 -8.65 14.64 -1.19
N THR A 73 -7.55 13.95 -1.49
CA THR A 73 -6.25 14.14 -0.87
C THR A 73 -5.24 14.59 -1.92
N SER A 74 -4.25 15.37 -1.47
CA SER A 74 -3.10 15.74 -2.28
C SER A 74 -1.90 14.95 -1.79
N ALA A 75 -1.27 14.22 -2.70
CA ALA A 75 -0.01 13.54 -2.48
C ALA A 75 1.03 14.13 -3.43
N THR A 76 2.26 14.30 -2.94
CA THR A 76 3.35 14.87 -3.74
C THR A 76 3.55 14.06 -5.02
N GLY A 77 3.52 14.74 -6.17
CA GLY A 77 3.69 14.11 -7.48
C GLY A 77 2.43 13.45 -8.07
N LEU A 78 1.30 13.51 -7.36
CA LEU A 78 0.00 13.04 -7.85
C LEU A 78 -0.94 14.22 -8.11
N PRO A 79 -1.86 14.11 -9.10
CA PRO A 79 -3.02 15.00 -9.14
C PRO A 79 -3.86 14.82 -7.87
N SER A 80 -4.82 15.72 -7.65
CA SER A 80 -5.83 15.52 -6.60
C SER A 80 -6.58 14.23 -6.85
N VAL A 81 -6.48 13.28 -5.92
CA VAL A 81 -7.08 11.94 -6.00
C VAL A 81 -7.91 11.69 -4.75
N SER A 82 -8.85 10.76 -4.80
CA SER A 82 -9.52 10.27 -3.58
C SER A 82 -8.54 9.54 -2.66
N SER A 83 -8.84 9.50 -1.37
CA SER A 83 -8.07 8.67 -0.43
C SER A 83 -8.10 7.19 -0.81
N ARG A 84 -9.20 6.72 -1.41
CA ARG A 84 -9.31 5.36 -1.95
C ARG A 84 -8.35 5.10 -3.12
N GLU A 85 -8.27 6.01 -4.08
CA GLU A 85 -7.32 5.88 -5.20
C GLU A 85 -5.87 5.93 -4.73
N LEU A 86 -5.55 6.82 -3.78
CA LEU A 86 -4.22 6.85 -3.19
C LEU A 86 -3.88 5.55 -2.46
N TRP A 87 -4.84 4.96 -1.73
CA TRP A 87 -4.67 3.66 -1.10
C TRP A 87 -4.38 2.55 -2.13
N LEU A 88 -5.19 2.47 -3.19
CA LEU A 88 -4.99 1.50 -4.27
C LEU A 88 -3.66 1.70 -5.02
N PHE A 89 -3.19 2.94 -5.15
CA PHE A 89 -1.86 3.22 -5.68
C PHE A 89 -0.76 2.63 -4.80
N LEU A 90 -0.83 2.86 -3.48
CA LEU A 90 0.16 2.37 -2.52
C LEU A 90 0.18 0.84 -2.43
N GLU A 91 -0.96 0.18 -2.61
CA GLU A 91 -1.06 -1.28 -2.66
C GLU A 91 -0.63 -1.88 -4.02
N GLY A 92 -0.33 -1.04 -5.01
CA GLY A 92 0.09 -1.50 -6.33
C GLY A 92 -1.04 -1.93 -7.25
N TYR A 93 -2.29 -1.53 -6.98
CA TYR A 93 -3.47 -1.92 -7.75
C TYR A 93 -3.95 -0.87 -8.76
N TRP A 94 -3.63 0.40 -8.57
CA TRP A 94 -4.09 1.47 -9.47
C TRP A 94 -2.96 2.39 -9.90
N SER A 95 -2.93 2.75 -11.19
CA SER A 95 -1.97 3.70 -11.75
C SER A 95 -2.63 5.05 -12.03
N PRO A 96 -2.07 6.17 -11.54
CA PRO A 96 -2.54 7.52 -11.88
C PRO A 96 -2.39 7.86 -13.36
N HIS A 97 -1.55 7.13 -14.10
CA HIS A 97 -1.28 7.35 -15.52
C HIS A 97 -2.00 6.34 -16.42
N GLY A 98 -2.89 5.51 -15.87
CA GLY A 98 -3.65 4.54 -16.65
C GLY A 98 -2.81 3.40 -17.23
N SER A 99 -1.65 3.10 -16.65
CA SER A 99 -0.77 2.00 -17.12
C SER A 99 -1.32 0.59 -16.89
N GLY A 100 -2.55 0.46 -16.36
CA GLY A 100 -3.27 -0.80 -16.23
C GLY A 100 -2.44 -1.89 -15.53
N ILE A 101 -2.40 -3.06 -16.16
CA ILE A 101 -1.76 -4.26 -15.63
C ILE A 101 -0.23 -4.14 -15.53
N ASP A 102 0.43 -3.36 -16.38
CA ASP A 102 1.87 -3.14 -16.31
C ASP A 102 2.30 -2.47 -15.00
N PHE A 103 1.44 -1.62 -14.43
CA PHE A 103 1.69 -1.06 -13.11
C PHE A 103 1.63 -2.16 -12.04
N VAL A 104 0.56 -2.97 -12.07
CA VAL A 104 0.36 -4.04 -11.08
C VAL A 104 1.53 -5.04 -11.09
N LEU A 105 1.99 -5.43 -12.28
CA LEU A 105 3.12 -6.35 -12.44
C LEU A 105 4.44 -5.76 -11.93
N ARG A 106 4.68 -4.46 -12.14
CA ARG A 106 5.91 -3.78 -11.66
C ARG A 106 5.89 -3.48 -10.16
N SER A 107 4.72 -3.25 -9.59
CA SER A 107 4.56 -2.93 -8.16
C SER A 107 4.68 -4.15 -7.24
N ARG A 108 4.78 -5.37 -7.79
CA ARG A 108 4.86 -6.63 -7.03
C ARG A 108 6.14 -7.40 -7.34
N PRO A 109 7.26 -7.06 -6.68
CA PRO A 109 8.53 -7.72 -6.93
C PRO A 109 8.48 -9.20 -6.53
N GLY A 110 8.69 -10.10 -7.51
CA GLY A 110 8.99 -11.51 -7.29
C GLY A 110 7.82 -12.45 -6.96
N MET A 111 6.59 -11.94 -6.83
CA MET A 111 5.43 -12.79 -6.51
C MET A 111 4.82 -13.48 -7.74
N PHE A 112 5.16 -13.01 -8.94
CA PHE A 112 4.80 -13.65 -10.21
C PHE A 112 6.08 -13.97 -10.99
N PRO A 113 6.23 -15.18 -11.56
CA PRO A 113 7.30 -15.45 -12.51
C PRO A 113 7.24 -14.38 -13.60
N ARG A 114 8.40 -13.88 -14.05
CA ARG A 114 8.48 -12.91 -15.15
C ARG A 114 7.80 -13.51 -16.38
N ILE A 115 6.53 -13.20 -16.59
CA ILE A 115 5.83 -13.57 -17.82
C ILE A 115 6.44 -12.71 -18.91
N ASN A 116 7.35 -13.30 -19.66
CA ASN A 116 8.02 -12.67 -20.80
C ASN A 116 7.05 -12.63 -21.99
N ARG A 117 5.93 -11.90 -21.90
CA ARG A 117 5.14 -11.52 -23.08
C ARG A 117 4.51 -10.14 -22.87
N SER A 118 4.70 -9.31 -23.90
CA SER A 118 3.98 -8.07 -24.16
C SER A 118 2.49 -8.22 -23.81
N VAL A 119 2.07 -7.56 -22.73
CA VAL A 119 0.64 -7.39 -22.46
C VAL A 119 0.18 -6.16 -23.23
N SER A 120 -0.41 -6.38 -24.40
CA SER A 120 -1.09 -5.33 -25.14
C SER A 120 -2.45 -5.07 -24.48
N SER A 121 -2.52 -4.15 -23.50
CA SER A 121 -3.80 -3.75 -22.92
C SER A 121 -4.30 -2.44 -23.54
N THR A 122 -5.12 -2.55 -24.57
CA THR A 122 -5.98 -1.45 -25.07
C THR A 122 -7.18 -1.19 -24.12
N ALA A 123 -7.36 -2.01 -23.08
CA ALA A 123 -8.51 -1.95 -22.19
C ALA A 123 -8.36 -0.83 -21.16
N ARG A 124 -9.03 0.31 -21.41
CA ARG A 124 -9.14 1.50 -20.55
C ARG A 124 -9.73 1.26 -19.14
N SER A 125 -10.04 0.03 -18.74
CA SER A 125 -10.71 -0.23 -17.47
C SER A 125 -10.65 -1.72 -17.11
N LEU A 126 -9.56 -2.14 -16.45
CA LEU A 126 -9.54 -3.41 -15.72
C LEU A 126 -10.08 -3.15 -14.31
N ALA A 127 -11.28 -3.65 -14.02
CA ALA A 127 -11.82 -3.68 -12.67
C ALA A 127 -11.07 -4.74 -11.85
N ILE A 128 -10.52 -4.37 -10.70
CA ILE A 128 -9.93 -5.30 -9.74
C ILE A 128 -11.01 -5.69 -8.75
N GLU A 129 -11.37 -6.97 -8.72
CA GLU A 129 -12.30 -7.54 -7.76
C GLU A 129 -11.50 -8.26 -6.67
N ARG A 130 -11.51 -7.70 -5.45
CA ARG A 130 -10.92 -8.34 -4.26
C ARG A 130 -11.99 -9.20 -3.60
N ARG A 131 -11.77 -10.52 -3.52
CA ARG A 131 -12.60 -11.43 -2.73
C ARG A 131 -11.76 -12.03 -1.60
N VAL A 132 -12.14 -11.70 -0.37
CA VAL A 132 -11.62 -12.35 0.83
C VAL A 132 -12.46 -13.61 1.05
N LEU A 133 -11.87 -14.78 0.84
CA LEU A 133 -12.51 -16.06 1.14
C LEU A 133 -12.08 -16.46 2.56
N VAL A 134 -13.06 -16.57 3.47
CA VAL A 134 -12.83 -17.05 4.82
C VAL A 134 -13.22 -18.52 4.86
N ASP A 135 -12.23 -19.40 4.82
CA ASP A 135 -12.39 -20.83 5.03
C ASP A 135 -12.22 -21.14 6.52
N GLN A 136 -13.15 -21.89 7.11
CA GLN A 136 -13.15 -22.21 8.54
C GLN A 136 -12.02 -23.18 8.93
N ASP A 137 -11.46 -23.93 7.96
CA ASP A 137 -10.40 -24.92 8.21
C ASP A 137 -9.05 -24.55 7.55
N ALA A 138 -9.03 -23.67 6.54
CA ALA A 138 -7.81 -23.30 5.79
C ALA A 138 -7.27 -21.88 6.10
N GLY A 139 -7.95 -21.09 6.93
CA GLY A 139 -7.58 -19.70 7.22
C GLY A 139 -8.02 -18.71 6.13
N VAL A 140 -7.62 -17.44 6.25
CA VAL A 140 -7.99 -16.37 5.33
C VAL A 140 -7.27 -16.56 3.99
N LEU A 141 -8.00 -16.92 2.94
CA LEU A 141 -7.51 -17.00 1.56
C LEU A 141 -7.89 -15.71 0.83
N GLU A 142 -6.90 -14.84 0.63
CA GLU A 142 -7.11 -13.61 -0.13
C GLU A 142 -6.98 -13.89 -1.64
N SER A 143 -8.07 -13.74 -2.38
CA SER A 143 -8.05 -13.85 -3.85
C SER A 143 -8.26 -12.48 -4.49
N ASN A 144 -7.30 -12.10 -5.35
CA ASN A 144 -7.34 -10.84 -6.10
C ASN A 144 -7.57 -11.18 -7.57
N ARG A 145 -8.74 -10.85 -8.11
CA ARG A 145 -9.08 -11.06 -9.51
C ARG A 145 -8.88 -9.76 -10.28
N ILE A 146 -8.01 -9.77 -11.29
CA ILE A 146 -7.73 -8.61 -12.14
C ILE A 146 -8.50 -8.79 -13.45
N GLY A 147 -9.62 -8.07 -13.60
CA GLY A 147 -10.41 -8.03 -14.83
C GLY A 147 -11.26 -9.27 -15.15
N ASN A 148 -12.04 -9.12 -16.23
CA ASN A 148 -12.69 -10.21 -16.99
C ASN A 148 -11.84 -10.54 -18.21
N ALA A 149 -10.58 -10.91 -18.02
CA ALA A 149 -9.82 -11.44 -19.12
C ALA A 149 -10.25 -12.90 -19.32
N ASP A 150 -10.97 -13.18 -20.41
CA ASP A 150 -11.04 -14.53 -20.95
C ASP A 150 -9.63 -14.89 -21.40
N TYR A 151 -8.93 -15.61 -20.53
CA TYR A 151 -7.61 -16.15 -20.82
C TYR A 151 -7.77 -17.42 -21.64
N MET A 152 -7.48 -17.34 -22.93
CA MET A 152 -7.18 -18.52 -23.75
C MET A 152 -5.84 -19.08 -23.26
N LEU A 153 -5.88 -20.14 -22.46
CA LEU A 153 -4.72 -20.98 -22.19
C LEU A 153 -4.54 -21.88 -23.42
N GLU A 154 -3.60 -21.55 -24.31
CA GLU A 154 -3.09 -22.57 -25.23
C GLU A 154 -2.22 -23.52 -24.38
N GLU A 155 -2.79 -24.69 -24.08
CA GLU A 155 -2.03 -25.82 -23.57
C GLU A 155 -0.89 -26.10 -24.57
N TRP A 156 0.33 -26.01 -24.08
CA TRP A 156 1.46 -26.54 -24.83
C TRP A 156 1.36 -28.06 -24.79
N GLU A 157 0.98 -28.67 -25.91
CA GLU A 157 1.36 -30.06 -26.18
C GLU A 157 2.89 -30.10 -26.19
N ASN A 158 3.43 -30.81 -25.22
CA ASN A 158 4.84 -31.10 -25.14
C ASN A 158 5.14 -32.11 -26.26
N ASP A 159 5.44 -31.61 -27.46
CA ASP A 159 6.10 -32.40 -28.51
C ASP A 159 7.53 -32.69 -28.04
N GLY A 160 7.63 -33.66 -27.13
CA GLY A 160 8.82 -34.46 -26.98
C GLY A 160 8.82 -35.47 -28.12
N ASP A 161 9.55 -35.14 -29.18
CA ASP A 161 9.98 -36.10 -30.19
C ASP A 161 11.51 -36.26 -30.09
N ASP A 162 11.89 -37.49 -29.73
CA ASP A 162 13.16 -38.24 -29.84
C ASP A 162 14.53 -37.58 -29.58
#